data_AF-A0A7S0W6Y7-F1
#
_entry.id   AF-A0A7S0W6Y7-F1
#
_cell.length_a   1.000
_cell.length_b   1.000
_cell.length_c   1.000
_cell.angle_alpha   90.00
_cell.angle_beta   90.00
_cell.angle_gamma   90.00
#
_symmetry.space_group_name_H-M   'P 1'
#
loop_
_entity.id
_entity.type
_entity.pdbx_description
1 polymer ?
#
loop_
_entity_poly.entity_id
_entity_poly.type
_entity_poly.pdbx_seq_one_letter_code
_entity_poly.pdbx_strand_id
1 'polypeptide(L)'
;WSSTTMASKDQNAAMDRSVLDAQVRASVNQKLEESGEKERLKELLRKKLIERGWRDELKEYCKEVIKSKGLEQISVEDLVSEITPRGRATIPDDIKAELLERIRKFLSTN
;
A
#
# COMPACT_ATOMS: atom_id res chain seq x y z
N TRP A 1 21.85 -29.77 27.38
CA TRP A 1 21.59 -29.58 25.94
C TRP A 1 20.08 -29.69 25.74
N SER A 2 19.31 -28.75 25.18
CA SER A 2 19.59 -27.94 23.98
C SER A 2 18.65 -26.72 23.83
N SER A 3 18.24 -26.02 24.90
CA SER A 3 17.27 -24.91 24.76
C SER A 3 17.83 -23.69 24.01
N THR A 4 19.12 -23.37 24.16
CA THR A 4 19.76 -22.26 23.43
C THR A 4 19.93 -22.56 21.93
N THR A 5 20.17 -23.82 21.56
CA THR A 5 20.45 -24.21 20.16
C THR A 5 19.18 -24.23 19.29
N MET A 6 18.02 -24.60 19.85
CA MET A 6 16.76 -24.61 19.10
C MET A 6 16.25 -23.19 18.83
N ALA A 7 16.26 -22.31 19.83
CA ALA A 7 15.82 -20.91 19.67
C ALA A 7 16.65 -20.13 18.63
N SER A 8 17.98 -20.34 18.60
CA SER A 8 18.85 -19.70 17.60
C SER A 8 18.61 -20.22 16.18
N LYS A 9 18.26 -21.50 16.02
CA LYS A 9 17.99 -22.09 14.70
C LYS A 9 16.67 -21.59 14.11
N ASP A 10 15.63 -21.46 14.95
CA ASP A 10 14.32 -20.95 14.53
C ASP A 10 14.37 -19.46 14.17
N GLN A 11 15.15 -18.67 14.92
CA GLN A 11 15.40 -17.26 14.59
C GLN A 11 16.16 -17.11 13.26
N ASN A 12 17.15 -17.97 13.00
CA ASN A 12 17.91 -17.93 11.74
C ASN A 12 17.02 -18.30 10.55
N ALA A 13 16.19 -19.34 10.67
CA ALA A 13 15.25 -19.75 9.63
C ALA A 13 14.18 -18.67 9.34
N ALA A 14 13.69 -17.97 10.37
CA ALA A 14 12.76 -16.86 10.19
C ALA A 14 13.43 -15.67 9.47
N MET A 15 14.69 -15.38 9.81
CA MET A 15 15.49 -14.35 9.13
C MET A 15 15.71 -14.70 7.65
N ASP A 16 16.14 -15.94 7.36
CA ASP A 16 16.37 -16.42 5.99
C ASP A 16 15.09 -16.33 5.14
N ARG A 17 13.93 -16.69 5.71
CA ARG A 17 12.64 -16.57 5.02
C ARG A 17 12.26 -15.12 4.73
N SER A 18 12.46 -14.22 5.69
CA SER A 18 12.19 -12.78 5.49
C SER A 18 13.06 -12.18 4.39
N VAL A 19 14.33 -12.59 4.31
CA VAL A 19 15.27 -12.16 3.26
C VAL A 19 14.81 -12.68 1.89
N LEU A 20 14.44 -13.95 1.79
CA LEU A 20 13.91 -14.52 0.55
C LEU A 20 12.64 -13.81 0.10
N ASP A 21 11.69 -13.57 1.01
CA ASP A 21 10.46 -12.84 0.72
C ASP A 21 10.74 -11.41 0.24
N ALA A 22 11.73 -10.73 0.84
CA ALA A 22 12.16 -9.40 0.40
C ALA A 22 12.75 -9.42 -1.02
N GLN A 23 13.55 -10.43 -1.33
CA GLN A 23 14.16 -10.59 -2.65
C GLN A 23 13.10 -10.89 -3.72
N VAL A 24 12.12 -11.74 -3.42
CA VAL A 24 10.98 -12.02 -4.31
C VAL A 24 10.17 -10.73 -4.55
N ARG A 25 9.85 -9.97 -3.50
CA ARG A 25 9.14 -8.69 -3.63
C ARG A 25 9.93 -7.69 -4.49
N ALA A 26 11.25 -7.60 -4.30
CA ALA A 26 12.10 -6.71 -5.07
C ALA A 26 12.10 -7.08 -6.57
N SER A 27 12.25 -8.37 -6.89
CA SER A 27 12.22 -8.87 -8.26
C SER A 27 10.87 -8.62 -8.95
N VAL A 28 9.76 -8.86 -8.24
CA VAL A 28 8.41 -8.57 -8.73
C VAL A 28 8.25 -7.08 -9.02
N ASN A 29 8.65 -6.22 -8.08
CA ASN A 29 8.56 -4.76 -8.24
C ASN A 29 9.39 -4.26 -9.43
N GLN A 30 10.60 -4.81 -9.62
CA GLN A 30 11.45 -4.46 -10.75
C GLN A 30 10.78 -4.81 -12.08
N LYS A 31 10.25 -6.04 -12.22
CA LYS A 31 9.53 -6.45 -13.44
C LYS A 31 8.32 -5.56 -13.73
N LEU A 32 7.55 -5.18 -12.70
CA LEU A 32 6.40 -4.29 -12.84
C LEU A 32 6.80 -2.88 -13.27
N GLU A 33 7.95 -2.38 -12.80
CA GLU A 33 8.50 -1.08 -13.17
C GLU A 33 8.99 -1.08 -14.63
N GLU A 34 9.86 -2.02 -14.98
CA GLU A 34 10.51 -2.09 -16.30
C GLU A 34 9.52 -2.35 -17.44
N SER A 35 8.45 -3.09 -17.18
CA SER A 35 7.35 -3.32 -18.14
C SER A 35 6.37 -2.14 -18.27
N GLY A 36 6.45 -1.15 -17.38
CA GLY A 36 5.47 -0.07 -17.25
C GLY A 36 4.12 -0.50 -16.66
N GLU A 37 3.98 -1.76 -16.24
CA GLU A 37 2.72 -2.28 -15.66
C GLU A 37 2.39 -1.59 -14.34
N LYS A 38 3.41 -1.19 -13.55
CA LYS A 38 3.21 -0.42 -12.33
C LYS A 38 2.45 0.88 -12.56
N GLU A 39 2.78 1.63 -13.62
CA GLU A 39 2.09 2.88 -13.94
C GLU A 39 0.66 2.62 -14.43
N ARG A 40 0.43 1.55 -15.20
CA ARG A 40 -0.93 1.14 -15.60
C ARG A 40 -1.80 0.77 -14.39
N LEU A 41 -1.22 0.07 -13.41
CA LEU A 41 -1.91 -0.27 -12.16
C LEU A 41 -2.21 0.97 -11.31
N LYS A 42 -1.28 1.93 -11.23
CA LYS A 42 -1.51 3.22 -10.56
C LYS A 42 -2.65 4.00 -11.20
N GLU A 43 -2.69 4.09 -12.52
CA GLU A 43 -3.77 4.80 -13.24
C GLU A 43 -5.11 4.09 -13.04
N LEU A 44 -5.14 2.76 -13.13
CA LEU A 44 -6.34 1.97 -12.84
C LEU A 44 -6.87 2.22 -11.41
N LEU A 45 -5.98 2.18 -10.41
CA LEU A 45 -6.34 2.48 -9.02
C LEU A 45 -6.93 3.88 -8.91
N ARG A 46 -6.26 4.89 -9.48
CA ARG A 46 -6.73 6.27 -9.47
C ARG A 46 -8.13 6.39 -10.08
N LYS A 47 -8.35 5.81 -11.26
CA LYS A 47 -9.64 5.81 -11.96
C LYS A 47 -10.73 5.20 -11.08
N LYS A 48 -10.49 4.01 -10.50
CA LYS A 48 -11.48 3.32 -9.66
C LYS A 48 -11.80 4.09 -8.38
N LEU A 49 -10.80 4.68 -7.72
CA LEU A 49 -11.04 5.50 -6.53
C LEU A 49 -11.87 6.74 -6.86
N ILE A 50 -11.71 7.33 -8.05
CA ILE A 50 -12.57 8.43 -8.51
C ILE A 50 -13.99 7.94 -8.80
N GLU A 51 -14.14 6.85 -9.55
CA GLU A 51 -15.45 6.28 -9.91
C GLU A 51 -16.27 5.83 -8.70
N ARG A 52 -15.58 5.39 -7.63
CA ARG A 52 -16.20 5.01 -6.35
C ARG A 52 -16.46 6.20 -5.42
N GLY A 53 -16.15 7.43 -5.82
CA GLY A 53 -16.35 8.63 -5.01
C GLY A 53 -15.32 8.83 -3.88
N TRP A 54 -14.37 7.91 -3.70
CA TRP A 54 -13.39 7.95 -2.60
C TRP A 54 -12.59 9.27 -2.58
N ARG A 55 -12.22 9.80 -3.75
CA ARG A 55 -11.49 11.07 -3.83
C ARG A 55 -12.32 12.23 -3.26
N ASP A 56 -13.61 12.25 -3.56
CA ASP A 56 -14.49 13.34 -3.17
C ASP A 56 -14.85 13.23 -1.68
N GLU A 57 -15.05 12.01 -1.17
CA GLU A 57 -15.20 11.75 0.27
C GLU A 57 -13.97 12.19 1.07
N LEU A 58 -12.76 11.83 0.61
CA LEU A 58 -11.53 12.22 1.30
C LEU A 58 -11.30 13.74 1.24
N LYS A 59 -11.71 14.37 0.13
CA LYS A 59 -11.69 15.83 0.00
C LYS A 59 -12.66 16.49 0.97
N GLU A 60 -13.85 15.94 1.20
CA GLU A 60 -14.79 16.49 2.17
C GLU A 60 -14.27 16.36 3.59
N TYR A 61 -13.73 15.20 3.96
CA TYR A 61 -13.07 15.01 5.25
C TYR A 61 -11.90 16.00 5.46
N CYS A 62 -11.10 16.23 4.43
CA CYS A 62 -10.03 17.21 4.46
C CYS A 62 -10.54 18.62 4.81
N LYS A 63 -11.69 19.04 4.23
CA LYS A 63 -12.32 20.32 4.60
C LYS A 63 -12.82 20.33 6.05
N GLU A 64 -13.37 19.23 6.54
CA GLU A 64 -13.81 19.11 7.94
C GLU A 64 -12.64 19.27 8.91
N VAL A 65 -11.49 18.65 8.63
CA VAL A 65 -10.25 18.79 9.42
C VAL A 65 -9.76 20.24 9.43
N ILE A 66 -9.74 20.90 8.27
CA ILE A 66 -9.34 22.30 8.16
C ILE A 66 -10.29 23.21 8.95
N LYS A 67 -11.60 22.97 8.85
CA LYS A 67 -12.61 23.75 9.59
C LYS A 67 -12.51 23.55 11.11
N SER A 68 -12.21 22.34 11.57
CA SER A 68 -12.14 22.03 13.00
C SER A 68 -10.86 22.56 13.65
N LYS A 69 -9.72 22.51 12.95
CA LYS A 69 -8.43 23.00 13.46
C LYS A 69 -8.21 24.50 13.22
N GLY A 70 -8.85 25.07 12.18
CA GLY A 70 -8.64 26.45 11.74
C GLY A 70 -7.58 26.55 10.65
N LEU A 71 -7.88 27.30 9.59
CA LEU A 71 -7.03 27.45 8.39
C LEU A 71 -5.61 27.94 8.70
N GLU A 72 -5.46 28.84 9.68
CA GLU A 72 -4.16 29.44 10.02
C GLU A 72 -3.31 28.56 10.94
N GLN A 73 -3.89 27.48 11.48
CA GLN A 73 -3.27 26.64 12.51
C GLN A 73 -2.82 25.26 11.99
N ILE A 74 -3.06 24.96 10.71
CA ILE A 74 -2.77 23.64 10.12
C ILE A 74 -1.80 23.77 8.93
N SER A 75 -0.69 23.04 8.99
CA SER A 75 0.22 22.90 7.84
C SER A 75 -0.26 21.82 6.87
N VAL A 76 0.32 21.79 5.67
CA VAL A 76 0.05 20.71 4.70
C VAL A 76 0.49 19.37 5.26
N GLU A 77 1.65 19.29 5.91
CA GLU A 77 2.16 18.10 6.57
C GLU A 77 1.20 17.58 7.66
N ASP A 78 0.68 18.46 8.52
CA ASP A 78 -0.29 18.09 9.56
C ASP A 78 -1.58 17.54 8.95
N LEU A 79 -2.06 18.17 7.88
CA LEU A 79 -3.24 17.73 7.15
C LEU A 79 -3.01 16.37 6.50
N VAL A 80 -1.86 16.14 5.86
CA VAL A 80 -1.49 14.84 5.27
C VAL A 80 -1.42 13.77 6.35
N SER A 81 -0.79 14.07 7.49
CA SER A 81 -0.69 13.16 8.64
C SER A 81 -2.08 12.75 9.16
N GLU A 82 -3.02 13.70 9.21
CA GLU A 82 -4.39 13.46 9.68
C GLU A 82 -5.24 12.67 8.68
N ILE A 83 -5.18 13.00 7.39
CA ILE A 83 -6.06 12.38 6.38
C ILE A 83 -5.54 11.04 5.87
N THR A 84 -4.23 10.78 5.93
CA THR A 84 -3.62 9.56 5.38
C THR A 84 -4.14 8.27 6.03
N PRO A 85 -4.27 8.15 7.36
CA PRO A 85 -4.81 6.96 8.00
C PRO A 85 -6.23 6.66 7.52
N ARG A 86 -7.11 7.67 7.48
CA ARG A 86 -8.49 7.50 6.99
C ARG A 86 -8.50 7.13 5.51
N GLY A 87 -7.73 7.83 4.68
CA GLY A 87 -7.60 7.54 3.26
C GLY A 87 -7.22 6.09 3.00
N ARG A 88 -6.26 5.54 3.75
CA ARG A 88 -5.85 4.12 3.64
C ARG A 88 -6.93 3.16 4.13
N ALA A 89 -7.60 3.48 5.23
CA ALA A 89 -8.63 2.63 5.83
C ALA A 89 -9.89 2.52 4.97
N THR A 90 -10.24 3.57 4.23
CA THR A 90 -11.46 3.63 3.42
C THR A 90 -11.29 3.11 1.99
N ILE A 91 -10.10 2.62 1.59
CA ILE A 91 -9.92 2.00 0.28
C ILE A 91 -10.74 0.69 0.23
N PRO A 92 -11.71 0.57 -0.70
CA PRO A 92 -12.53 -0.63 -0.83
C PRO A 92 -11.69 -1.89 -1.14
N ASP A 93 -12.05 -3.01 -0.50
CA ASP A 93 -11.31 -4.26 -0.62
C ASP A 93 -11.45 -4.92 -2.01
N ASP A 94 -12.55 -4.68 -2.71
CA ASP A 94 -12.75 -5.14 -4.09
C ASP A 94 -11.71 -4.52 -5.05
N ILE A 95 -11.34 -3.25 -4.84
CA ILE A 95 -10.28 -2.60 -5.63
C ILE A 95 -8.92 -3.23 -5.35
N LYS A 96 -8.61 -3.50 -4.06
CA LYS A 96 -7.37 -4.19 -3.67
C LYS A 96 -7.30 -5.59 -4.28
N ALA A 97 -8.40 -6.33 -4.24
CA ALA A 97 -8.51 -7.66 -4.81
C ALA A 97 -8.31 -7.65 -6.33
N GLU A 98 -8.92 -6.69 -7.05
CA GLU A 98 -8.73 -6.57 -8.49
C GLU A 98 -7.28 -6.23 -8.88
N LEU A 99 -6.63 -5.31 -8.15
CA LEU A 99 -5.22 -5.00 -8.38
C LEU A 99 -4.33 -6.21 -8.15
N LEU A 100 -4.58 -6.96 -7.08
CA LEU A 100 -3.83 -8.18 -6.77
C LEU A 100 -4.01 -9.23 -7.88
N GLU A 101 -5.23 -9.39 -8.39
CA GLU A 101 -5.50 -10.32 -9.48
C GLU A 101 -4.78 -9.92 -10.77
N ARG A 102 -4.72 -8.62 -11.09
CA ARG A 102 -3.96 -8.12 -12.24
C ARG A 102 -2.46 -8.35 -12.10
N ILE A 103 -1.91 -8.14 -10.90
CA ILE A 103 -0.50 -8.44 -10.63
C ILE A 103 -0.23 -9.94 -10.82
N ARG A 104 -1.09 -10.82 -10.29
CA ARG A 104 -0.96 -12.28 -10.48
C ARG A 104 -1.00 -12.66 -11.96
N LYS A 105 -1.96 -12.13 -12.71
CA LYS A 105 -2.09 -12.38 -14.15
C LYS A 105 -0.89 -11.89 -14.94
N PHE A 106 -0.33 -10.73 -14.59
CA PHE A 106 0.88 -10.22 -15.21
C PHE A 106 2.06 -11.18 -14.99
N LEU A 107 2.25 -11.65 -13.76
CA LEU A 107 3.31 -12.57 -13.38
C LEU A 107 3.13 -14.01 -13.88
N SER A 108 1.90 -14.43 -14.24
CA SER A 108 1.66 -15.75 -14.83
C SER A 108 1.87 -15.78 -16.35
N THR A 109 1.85 -14.61 -16.98
CA THR A 109 1.92 -14.46 -18.45
C THR A 109 3.31 -14.05 -18.92
N ASN A 110 4.21 -13.63 -18.00
CA ASN A 110 5.57 -13.16 -18.27
C ASN A 110 6.54 -13.68 -17.20
#